data_AF-A0A7X7KKX0-F1
#
_entry.id   AF-A0A7X7KKX0-F1
#
_cell.length_a   1.000
_cell.length_b   1.000
_cell.length_c   1.000
_cell.angle_alpha   90.00
_cell.angle_beta   90.00
_cell.angle_gamma   90.00
#
_symmetry.space_group_name_H-M   'P 1'
#
loop_
_entity.id
_entity.type
_entity.pdbx_description
1 polymer ?
#
loop_
_entity_poly.entity_id
_entity_poly.type
_entity_poly.pdbx_seq_one_letter_code
_entity_poly.pdbx_strand_id
1 'polypeptide(L)'
;MTYELSRRDVNRLRKVLIELLDQSEADSCLICDGAGHVLAHENVNRQDPLLISALGAGVFAATRELARLLGEDEFSTVLHQGMKRSILIAAATDEVLLVVMFSGEHRVGLVKLYTPTAAAAVRGIFESIRDRGPTGEESADRNFVLKDSGTIFAGTEG
;
A
#
# COMPACT_ATOMS: atom_id res chain seq x y z
N MET A 1 0.60 13.47 -3.36
CA MET A 1 1.97 13.92 -3.70
C MET A 1 2.75 12.72 -4.27
N THR A 2 3.68 12.89 -5.22
CA THR A 2 4.51 11.75 -5.69
C THR A 2 5.66 11.55 -4.71
N TYR A 3 5.75 10.38 -4.08
CA TYR A 3 6.88 10.04 -3.22
C TYR A 3 8.07 9.53 -4.04
N GLU A 4 9.22 10.20 -3.94
CA GLU A 4 10.50 9.64 -4.40
C GLU A 4 11.10 8.79 -3.27
N LEU A 5 10.87 7.48 -3.33
CA LEU A 5 11.38 6.54 -2.32
C LEU A 5 12.77 6.04 -2.71
N SER A 6 13.76 6.29 -1.86
CA SER A 6 15.08 5.65 -2.01
C SER A 6 14.99 4.15 -1.73
N ARG A 7 15.98 3.38 -2.19
CA ARG A 7 16.11 1.95 -1.82
C ARG A 7 16.13 1.73 -0.30
N ARG A 8 16.72 2.69 0.45
CA ARG A 8 16.76 2.63 1.92
C ARG A 8 15.37 2.77 2.51
N ASP A 9 14.54 3.67 1.97
CA ASP A 9 13.18 3.89 2.46
C ASP A 9 12.29 2.68 2.17
N VAL A 10 12.36 2.12 0.95
CA VAL A 10 11.66 0.87 0.61
C VAL A 10 12.06 -0.28 1.54
N ASN A 11 13.35 -0.43 1.84
CA ASN A 11 13.82 -1.46 2.77
C ASN A 11 13.31 -1.25 4.21
N ARG A 12 13.16 0.01 4.66
CA ARG A 12 12.56 0.30 5.97
C ARG A 12 11.08 -0.06 5.99
N LEU A 13 10.33 0.28 4.94
CA LEU A 13 8.92 -0.08 4.80
C LEU A 13 8.73 -1.60 4.80
N ARG A 14 9.54 -2.33 4.03
CA ARG A 14 9.53 -3.80 3.99
C ARG A 14 9.80 -4.44 5.35
N LYS A 15 10.72 -3.90 6.15
CA LYS A 15 10.96 -4.37 7.53
C LYS A 15 9.71 -4.25 8.40
N VAL A 16 8.99 -3.14 8.32
CA VAL A 16 7.72 -2.96 9.04
C VAL A 16 6.67 -3.98 8.59
N LEU A 17 6.60 -4.25 7.29
CA LEU A 17 5.67 -5.26 6.74
C LEU A 17 6.01 -6.68 7.22
N ILE A 18 7.29 -7.05 7.23
CA ILE A 18 7.74 -8.35 7.73
C ILE A 18 7.40 -8.52 9.21
N GLU A 19 7.66 -7.50 10.03
CA GLU A 19 7.34 -7.52 11.46
C GLU A 19 5.81 -7.61 11.69
N LEU A 20 5.02 -6.89 10.90
CA LEU A 20 3.56 -7.00 10.95
C LEU A 20 3.07 -8.41 10.61
N LEU A 21 3.62 -9.04 9.56
CA LEU A 21 3.24 -10.40 9.18
C LEU A 21 3.56 -11.42 10.28
N ASP A 22 4.73 -11.28 10.91
CA ASP A 22 5.17 -12.15 12.01
C ASP A 22 4.25 -12.03 13.23
N GLN A 23 3.95 -10.80 13.66
CA GLN A 23 3.13 -10.56 14.85
C GLN A 23 1.64 -10.86 14.64
N SER A 24 1.11 -10.59 13.44
CA SER A 24 -0.33 -10.74 13.15
C SER A 24 -0.72 -12.09 12.55
N GLU A 25 0.26 -12.91 12.15
CA GLU A 25 0.07 -14.12 11.34
C GLU A 25 -0.72 -13.88 10.04
N ALA A 26 -0.73 -12.65 9.53
CA ALA A 26 -1.38 -12.34 8.27
C ALA A 26 -0.71 -13.06 7.09
N ASP A 27 -1.46 -13.26 6.00
CA ASP A 27 -0.94 -13.99 4.85
C ASP A 27 -0.04 -13.10 3.98
N SER A 28 -0.44 -11.84 3.80
CA SER A 28 0.26 -10.87 2.97
C SER A 28 -0.14 -9.43 3.35
N CYS A 29 0.70 -8.48 2.99
CA CYS A 29 0.43 -7.06 3.20
C CYS A 29 1.14 -6.18 2.17
N LEU A 30 0.64 -4.97 1.98
CA LEU A 30 1.24 -3.96 1.12
C LEU A 30 0.99 -2.55 1.65
N ILE A 31 1.82 -1.61 1.19
CA ILE A 31 1.67 -0.19 1.41
C ILE A 31 1.42 0.44 0.05
N CYS A 32 0.42 1.31 -0.05
CA CYS A 32 0.12 2.06 -1.26
C CYS A 32 -0.18 3.51 -0.97
N ASP A 33 -0.08 4.36 -1.99
CA ASP A 33 -0.58 5.73 -1.92
C ASP A 33 -2.11 5.79 -2.12
N GLY A 34 -2.69 6.98 -1.97
CA GLY A 34 -4.12 7.23 -2.18
C GLY A 34 -4.61 7.05 -3.62
N ALA A 35 -3.72 6.92 -4.61
CA ALA A 35 -4.06 6.58 -5.99
C ALA A 35 -3.98 5.06 -6.25
N GLY A 36 -3.48 4.28 -5.28
CA GLY A 36 -3.30 2.84 -5.40
C GLY A 36 -1.96 2.42 -5.98
N HIS A 37 -0.96 3.30 -6.09
CA HIS A 37 0.39 2.87 -6.45
C HIS A 37 1.05 2.11 -5.29
N VAL A 38 1.59 0.93 -5.57
CA VAL A 38 2.25 0.10 -4.57
C VAL A 38 3.63 0.67 -4.25
N LEU A 39 3.87 0.96 -2.97
CA LEU A 39 5.13 1.50 -2.45
C LEU A 39 6.04 0.40 -1.90
N ALA A 40 5.44 -0.61 -1.24
CA ALA A 40 6.12 -1.81 -0.74
C ALA A 40 5.10 -2.94 -0.55
N HIS A 41 5.53 -4.20 -0.63
CA HIS A 41 4.66 -5.36 -0.37
C HIS A 41 5.45 -6.56 0.13
N GLU A 42 4.76 -7.46 0.84
CA GLU A 42 5.31 -8.74 1.33
C GLU A 42 4.28 -9.87 1.17
N ASN A 43 4.78 -11.04 0.76
CA ASN A 43 4.01 -12.28 0.55
C ASN A 43 2.84 -12.20 -0.45
N VAL A 44 2.77 -11.15 -1.28
CA VAL A 44 1.74 -10.98 -2.33
C VAL A 44 2.10 -11.83 -3.56
N ASN A 45 2.00 -13.15 -3.44
CA ASN A 45 2.40 -14.10 -4.51
C ASN A 45 1.24 -14.58 -5.39
N ARG A 46 0.00 -14.58 -4.87
CA ARG A 46 -1.18 -15.13 -5.55
C ARG A 46 -2.16 -14.08 -6.06
N GLN A 47 -2.02 -12.86 -5.60
CA GLN A 47 -2.89 -11.73 -5.91
C GLN A 47 -2.04 -10.70 -6.64
N ASP A 48 -2.62 -9.97 -7.59
CA ASP A 48 -1.93 -8.84 -8.18
C ASP A 48 -1.91 -7.67 -7.18
N PRO A 49 -0.74 -7.28 -6.63
CA PRO A 49 -0.66 -6.20 -5.67
C PRO A 49 -1.21 -4.89 -6.23
N LEU A 50 -1.12 -4.65 -7.54
CA LEU A 50 -1.62 -3.43 -8.19
C LEU A 50 -3.15 -3.37 -8.19
N LEU A 51 -3.81 -4.50 -8.46
CA LEU A 51 -5.28 -4.56 -8.43
C LEU A 51 -5.80 -4.36 -7.01
N ILE A 52 -5.14 -4.99 -6.02
CA ILE A 52 -5.55 -4.87 -4.62
C ILE A 52 -5.33 -3.47 -4.08
N SER A 53 -4.22 -2.82 -4.40
CA SER A 53 -3.95 -1.45 -3.96
C SER A 53 -4.91 -0.46 -4.60
N ALA A 54 -5.20 -0.57 -5.89
CA ALA A 54 -6.15 0.31 -6.59
C ALA A 54 -7.57 0.20 -6.00
N LEU A 55 -8.05 -1.03 -5.79
CA LEU A 55 -9.36 -1.27 -5.18
C LEU A 55 -9.40 -0.82 -3.71
N GLY A 56 -8.35 -1.14 -2.95
CA GLY A 56 -8.23 -0.75 -1.54
C GLY A 56 -8.22 0.76 -1.36
N ALA A 57 -7.45 1.48 -2.17
CA ALA A 57 -7.43 2.94 -2.19
C ALA A 57 -8.80 3.54 -2.50
N GLY A 58 -9.51 3.01 -3.51
CA GLY A 58 -10.86 3.47 -3.86
C GLY A 58 -11.89 3.24 -2.73
N VAL A 59 -11.86 2.05 -2.12
CA VAL A 59 -12.73 1.71 -0.97
C VAL A 59 -12.45 2.62 0.23
N PHE A 60 -11.19 2.88 0.52
CA PHE A 60 -10.81 3.74 1.64
C PHE A 60 -11.15 5.21 1.37
N ALA A 61 -10.97 5.69 0.13
CA ALA A 61 -11.39 7.04 -0.26
C ALA A 61 -12.90 7.25 -0.08
N ALA A 62 -13.71 6.29 -0.51
CA ALA A 62 -15.16 6.32 -0.26
C ALA A 62 -15.48 6.29 1.24
N THR A 63 -14.73 5.53 2.03
CA THR A 63 -14.87 5.50 3.49
C THR A 63 -14.57 6.85 4.12
N ARG A 64 -13.50 7.55 3.72
CA ARG A 64 -13.17 8.90 4.22
C ARG A 64 -14.30 9.89 3.92
N GLU A 65 -14.91 9.78 2.75
CA GLU A 65 -16.05 10.63 2.39
C GLU A 65 -17.27 10.35 3.28
N LEU A 66 -17.50 9.09 3.68
CA LEU A 66 -18.53 8.77 4.66
C LEU A 66 -18.23 9.38 6.05
N ALA A 67 -16.98 9.34 6.51
CA ALA A 67 -16.59 9.98 7.77
C ALA A 67 -16.92 11.48 7.76
N ARG A 68 -16.54 12.16 6.67
CA ARG A 68 -16.80 13.59 6.44
C ARG A 68 -18.30 13.90 6.48
N LEU A 69 -19.13 13.07 5.84
CA LEU A 69 -20.59 13.26 5.83
C LEU A 69 -21.23 13.05 7.20
N LEU A 70 -20.64 12.21 8.05
CA LEU A 70 -21.11 11.94 9.41
C LEU A 70 -20.58 12.95 10.44
N GLY A 71 -19.64 13.81 10.06
CA GLY A 71 -18.99 14.77 10.96
C GLY A 71 -17.91 14.13 11.84
N GLU A 72 -17.39 12.98 11.44
CA GLU A 72 -16.24 12.34 12.08
C GLU A 72 -14.93 12.89 11.51
N ASP A 73 -13.90 13.01 12.36
CA ASP A 73 -12.60 13.54 11.95
C ASP A 73 -11.95 12.65 10.88
N GLU A 74 -11.94 11.33 11.08
CA GLU A 74 -11.52 10.34 10.07
C GLU A 74 -11.86 8.89 10.46
N PHE A 75 -12.26 8.06 9.50
CA PHE A 75 -12.18 6.61 9.66
C PHE A 75 -10.77 6.13 9.33
N SER A 76 -10.03 5.72 10.36
CA SER A 76 -8.62 5.31 10.22
C SER A 76 -8.43 3.86 9.74
N THR A 77 -9.48 3.05 9.72
CA THR A 77 -9.42 1.64 9.33
C THR A 77 -10.75 1.12 8.79
N VAL A 78 -10.68 0.26 7.78
CA VAL A 78 -11.81 -0.51 7.24
C VAL A 78 -11.46 -1.99 7.24
N LEU A 79 -12.40 -2.82 7.71
CA LEU A 79 -12.28 -4.28 7.68
C LEU A 79 -13.41 -4.86 6.83
N HIS A 80 -13.05 -5.63 5.81
CA HIS A 80 -13.97 -6.52 5.11
C HIS A 80 -13.67 -7.95 5.52
N GLN A 81 -14.59 -8.55 6.29
CA GLN A 81 -14.47 -9.93 6.75
C GLN A 81 -15.24 -10.87 5.83
N GLY A 82 -14.54 -11.86 5.28
CA GLY A 82 -15.13 -12.93 4.49
C GLY A 82 -14.88 -14.30 5.10
N MET A 83 -15.67 -15.29 4.69
CA MET A 83 -15.58 -16.68 5.19
C MET A 83 -14.21 -17.33 4.94
N LYS A 84 -13.55 -16.98 3.84
CA LYS A 84 -12.25 -17.55 3.44
C LYS A 84 -11.09 -16.57 3.61
N ARG A 85 -11.34 -15.30 3.31
CA ARG A 85 -10.34 -14.24 3.24
C ARG A 85 -10.95 -12.97 3.78
N SER A 86 -10.13 -12.23 4.52
CA SER A 86 -10.45 -10.91 5.03
C SER A 86 -9.37 -9.92 4.60
N ILE A 87 -9.75 -8.66 4.50
CA ILE A 87 -8.86 -7.55 4.17
C ILE A 87 -9.09 -6.42 5.17
N LEU A 88 -7.99 -5.91 5.74
CA LEU A 88 -7.99 -4.72 6.57
C LEU A 88 -7.18 -3.64 5.84
N ILE A 89 -7.75 -2.44 5.73
CA ILE A 89 -7.13 -1.27 5.11
C ILE A 89 -7.06 -0.19 6.19
N ALA A 90 -5.87 0.31 6.49
CA ALA A 90 -5.64 1.33 7.51
C ALA A 90 -4.88 2.51 6.93
N ALA A 91 -5.22 3.73 7.36
CA ALA A 91 -4.41 4.91 7.07
C ALA A 91 -3.13 4.90 7.93
N ALA A 92 -1.98 5.05 7.28
CA ALA A 92 -0.73 5.40 7.96
C ALA A 92 -0.58 6.93 8.02
N THR A 93 -0.93 7.61 6.94
CA THR A 93 -1.03 9.07 6.78
C THR A 93 -2.22 9.39 5.87
N ASP A 94 -2.53 10.66 5.67
CA ASP A 94 -3.60 11.13 4.77
C ASP A 94 -3.47 10.60 3.32
N GLU A 95 -2.25 10.33 2.86
CA GLU A 95 -1.96 9.88 1.49
C GLU A 95 -1.43 8.44 1.41
N VAL A 96 -1.22 7.75 2.54
CA VAL A 96 -0.57 6.44 2.58
C VAL A 96 -1.43 5.44 3.34
N LEU A 97 -1.72 4.32 2.68
CA LEU A 97 -2.52 3.21 3.22
C LEU A 97 -1.65 1.97 3.43
N LEU A 98 -1.99 1.23 4.48
CA LEU A 98 -1.49 -0.09 4.78
C LEU A 98 -2.64 -1.09 4.58
N VAL A 99 -2.41 -2.10 3.75
CA VAL A 99 -3.39 -3.13 3.41
C VAL A 99 -2.89 -4.48 3.90
N VAL A 100 -3.70 -5.20 4.65
CA VAL A 100 -3.37 -6.49 5.26
C VAL A 100 -4.42 -7.52 4.85
N MET A 101 -3.97 -8.67 4.34
CA MET A 101 -4.82 -9.75 3.89
C MET A 101 -4.54 -11.02 4.68
N PHE A 102 -5.59 -11.68 5.14
CA PHE A 102 -5.45 -12.83 6.02
C PHE A 102 -6.61 -13.83 5.86
N SER A 103 -6.34 -15.07 6.23
CA SER A 103 -7.28 -16.20 6.20
C SER A 103 -7.59 -16.65 7.62
N GLY A 104 -8.83 -17.09 7.85
CA GLY A 104 -9.27 -17.60 9.14
C GLY A 104 -9.75 -16.51 10.10
N GLU A 105 -10.89 -16.75 10.75
CA GLU A 105 -11.56 -15.77 11.61
C GLU A 105 -10.74 -15.42 12.86
N HIS A 106 -9.92 -16.35 13.36
CA HIS A 106 -9.13 -16.14 14.58
C HIS A 106 -8.05 -15.06 14.45
N ARG A 107 -7.58 -14.78 13.22
CA ARG A 107 -6.50 -13.80 13.00
C ARG A 107 -6.97 -12.36 13.01
N VAL A 108 -8.28 -12.10 12.94
CA VAL A 108 -8.83 -10.74 12.94
C VAL A 108 -8.41 -9.95 14.17
N GLY A 109 -8.32 -10.60 15.34
CA GLY A 109 -7.91 -9.97 16.59
C GLY A 109 -6.45 -9.49 16.54
N LEU A 110 -5.53 -10.37 16.12
CA LEU A 110 -4.11 -10.05 16.01
C LEU A 110 -3.85 -8.99 14.94
N VAL A 111 -4.50 -9.10 13.78
CA VAL A 111 -4.38 -8.10 12.71
C VAL A 111 -4.86 -6.72 13.20
N LYS A 112 -5.99 -6.64 13.89
CA LYS A 112 -6.47 -5.38 14.49
C LYS A 112 -5.56 -4.86 15.60
N LEU A 113 -4.90 -5.74 16.34
CA LEU A 113 -3.99 -5.37 17.43
C LEU A 113 -2.68 -4.76 16.90
N TYR A 114 -2.07 -5.37 15.88
CA TYR A 114 -0.73 -4.99 15.42
C TYR A 114 -0.71 -3.99 14.26
N THR A 115 -1.80 -3.87 13.49
CA THR A 115 -1.85 -2.91 12.38
C THR A 115 -1.61 -1.45 12.81
N PRO A 116 -2.20 -0.94 13.91
CA PRO A 116 -1.97 0.44 14.34
C PRO A 116 -0.49 0.76 14.61
N THR A 117 0.24 -0.18 15.22
CA THR A 117 1.68 -0.06 15.47
C THR A 117 2.47 -0.01 14.17
N ALA A 118 2.16 -0.88 13.21
CA ALA A 118 2.79 -0.87 11.89
C ALA A 118 2.48 0.43 11.13
N ALA A 119 1.23 0.91 11.16
CA ALA A 119 0.82 2.17 10.53
C ALA A 119 1.58 3.37 11.13
N ALA A 120 1.79 3.40 12.45
CA ALA A 120 2.59 4.42 13.11
C ALA A 120 4.08 4.37 12.69
N ALA A 121 4.66 3.17 12.56
CA ALA A 121 6.03 3.02 12.06
C ALA A 121 6.17 3.48 10.61
N VAL A 122 5.20 3.15 9.75
CA VAL A 122 5.14 3.65 8.36
C VAL A 122 5.06 5.18 8.35
N ARG A 123 4.19 5.78 9.16
CA ARG A 123 4.09 7.25 9.28
C ARG A 123 5.44 7.89 9.62
N GLY A 124 6.14 7.38 10.63
CA GLY A 124 7.46 7.91 11.00
C GLY A 124 8.51 7.79 9.88
N ILE A 125 8.40 6.78 9.02
CA ILE A 125 9.25 6.69 7.82
C ILE A 125 8.90 7.82 6.84
N PHE A 126 7.62 8.06 6.54
CA PHE A 126 7.19 9.11 5.62
C PHE A 126 7.45 10.53 6.15
N GLU A 127 7.32 10.77 7.44
CA GLU A 127 7.74 12.02 8.09
C GLU A 127 9.23 12.26 7.87
N SER A 128 10.07 11.24 8.09
CA SER A 128 11.52 11.34 7.84
C SER A 128 11.90 11.54 6.37
N ILE A 129 11.03 11.16 5.43
CA ILE A 129 11.24 11.39 3.99
C ILE A 129 10.89 12.82 3.64
N ARG A 130 9.75 13.31 4.15
CA ARG A 130 9.31 14.71 3.96
C ARG A 130 10.34 15.70 4.52
N ASP A 131 10.90 15.41 5.69
CA ASP A 131 11.87 16.29 6.35
C ASP A 131 13.24 16.34 5.64
N ARG A 132 13.56 15.32 4.81
CA ARG A 132 14.77 15.32 3.97
C ARG A 132 14.64 16.26 2.75
N GLY A 133 13.43 16.71 2.40
CA GLY A 133 13.15 17.43 1.16
C GLY A 133 13.31 16.55 -0.09
N PRO A 134 12.89 17.03 -1.28
CA PRO A 134 13.31 16.38 -2.53
C PRO A 134 14.83 16.40 -2.56
N THR A 135 15.44 15.23 -2.74
CA THR A 135 16.88 15.09 -2.91
C THR A 135 17.32 15.95 -4.09
N GLY A 136 17.76 17.18 -3.82
CA GLY A 136 18.73 17.85 -4.67
C GLY A 136 19.96 16.96 -4.68
N GLU A 137 20.42 16.63 -5.89
CA GLU A 137 21.60 15.81 -6.21
C GLU A 137 21.39 14.28 -6.20
N GLU A 138 20.70 13.78 -7.23
CA GLU A 138 21.23 12.78 -8.18
C GLU A 138 20.31 12.69 -9.42
N SER A 139 20.10 13.83 -10.10
CA SER A 139 19.79 13.81 -11.54
C SER A 139 21.10 13.52 -12.29
N ALA A 140 21.54 12.27 -12.26
CA ALA A 140 22.53 11.75 -13.20
C ALA A 140 21.85 10.67 -14.05
N ASP A 141 21.13 11.18 -15.05
CA ASP A 141 21.07 10.62 -16.39
C ASP A 141 20.91 9.09 -16.49
N ARG A 142 19.66 8.61 -16.38
CA ARG A 142 19.24 7.38 -17.06
C ARG A 142 17.92 7.62 -17.77
N ASN A 143 18.02 8.31 -18.89
CA ASN A 143 17.05 8.23 -19.97
C ASN A 143 16.86 6.74 -20.34
N PHE A 144 15.77 6.11 -19.89
CA PHE A 144 15.33 4.86 -20.50
C PHE A 144 14.52 5.20 -21.75
N VAL A 145 15.22 5.34 -22.86
CA VAL A 145 14.62 5.30 -24.19
C VAL A 145 14.25 3.85 -24.47
N LEU A 146 12.96 3.53 -24.36
CA LEU A 146 12.43 2.34 -25.01
C LEU A 146 12.52 2.57 -26.53
N LYS A 147 13.56 2.05 -27.18
CA LYS A 147 13.60 1.95 -28.63
C LYS A 147 12.60 0.87 -29.08
N ASP A 148 11.43 1.37 -29.38
CA ASP A 148 10.65 1.15 -30.61
C ASP A 148 10.30 -0.28 -31.06
N SER A 149 8.99 -0.47 -31.14
CA SER A 149 8.26 -1.14 -32.23
C SER A 149 8.51 -2.62 -32.53
N GLY A 150 7.81 -3.47 -31.78
CA GLY A 150 7.19 -4.67 -32.33
C GLY A 150 5.70 -4.42 -32.53
N THR A 151 5.28 -4.22 -33.77
CA THR A 151 3.88 -4.00 -34.18
C THR A 151 2.96 -5.14 -33.68
N ILE A 152 2.09 -4.85 -32.71
CA ILE A 152 1.06 -5.79 -32.21
C ILE A 152 -0.17 -5.80 -33.15
N PHE A 153 -0.26 -4.83 -34.06
CA PHE A 153 -1.29 -4.80 -35.10
C PHE A 153 -0.76 -5.42 -36.40
N ALA A 154 -0.76 -6.74 -36.47
CA ALA A 154 -0.84 -7.46 -37.74
C ALA A 154 -2.10 -8.32 -37.68
N GLY A 155 -3.24 -7.70 -37.96
CA GLY A 155 -4.46 -8.39 -38.31
C GLY A 155 -4.77 -8.11 -39.77
N THR A 156 -4.80 -9.17 -40.58
CA THR A 156 -5.70 -9.39 -41.74
C THR A 156 -5.48 -10.85 -42.17
N GLU A 157 -6.43 -11.76 -41.87
CA GLU A 157 -7.51 -12.21 -42.76
C GLU A 157 -7.03 -12.95 -44.02
N GLY A 158 -7.62 -14.15 -44.24
CA GLY A 158 -8.07 -14.68 -45.54
C GLY A 158 -7.10 -14.75 -46.71
#